data_AF-A0A2N2BGI2-F1
#
_entry.id   AF-A0A2N2BGI2-F1
#
_cell.length_a   1.000
_cell.length_b   1.000
_cell.length_c   1.000
_cell.angle_alpha   90.00
_cell.angle_beta   90.00
_cell.angle_gamma   90.00
#
_symmetry.space_group_name_H-M   'P 1'
#
loop_
_entity.id
_entity.type
_entity.pdbx_description
1 polymer ?
#
loop_
_entity_poly.entity_id
_entity_poly.type
_entity_poly.pdbx_seq_one_letter_code
_entity_poly.pdbx_strand_id
1 'polypeptide(L)'
;ILIMVIGSTAQIAGSPYGRIYMGLGFGIALSLVIMSGSELFTGNNLVHVMGILDKKITLLDGGKSWGISYVGNFIGSIVIGTLFYMTGIEGNAVGDFVVQVSEVKMNGSFIELFFKGILCNILVCLAVLTSIKLKSESGKLIMIFWCLFAFIATGMEHSIANMTIFTIGLLLEHPETVSVLGVFKNLIPVTLGNFVGGGLILGGSYYFMGRDK
;
A
#
# COMPACT_ATOMS: atom_id res chain seq x y z
N ILE A 1 6.50 8.45 2.23
CA ILE A 1 7.31 9.64 2.62
C ILE A 1 6.97 10.11 4.04
N LEU A 2 5.80 10.69 4.32
CA LEU A 2 5.47 11.24 5.66
C LEU A 2 5.76 10.24 6.81
N ILE A 3 5.32 8.99 6.68
CA ILE A 3 5.56 7.98 7.71
C ILE A 3 7.03 7.60 7.89
N MET A 4 7.89 7.81 6.88
CA MET A 4 9.33 7.59 7.02
C MET A 4 9.95 8.69 7.87
N VAL A 5 9.49 9.93 7.71
CA VAL A 5 9.89 11.06 8.57
C VAL A 5 9.44 10.82 10.01
N ILE A 6 8.16 10.46 10.21
CA ILE A 6 7.62 10.16 11.56
C ILE A 6 8.38 8.99 12.21
N GLY A 7 8.62 7.91 11.46
CA GLY A 7 9.32 6.74 11.95
C GLY A 7 10.77 7.05 12.33
N SER A 8 11.49 7.80 11.48
CA SER A 8 12.85 8.28 11.76
C SER A 8 12.90 9.12 13.03
N THR A 9 12.02 10.10 13.18
CA THR A 9 11.96 10.93 14.41
C THR A 9 11.68 10.08 15.65
N ALA A 10 10.77 9.11 15.56
CA ALA A 10 10.46 8.22 16.67
C ALA A 10 11.65 7.33 17.05
N GLN A 11 12.42 6.85 16.07
CA GLN A 11 13.62 6.05 16.28
C GLN A 11 14.73 6.86 16.95
N ILE A 12 14.99 8.08 16.49
CA ILE A 12 15.97 9.00 17.10
C ILE A 12 15.62 9.27 18.56
N ALA A 13 14.32 9.43 18.85
CA ALA A 13 13.82 9.62 20.21
C ALA A 13 13.82 8.34 21.06
N GLY A 14 14.21 7.18 20.52
CA GLY A 14 14.18 5.90 21.24
C GLY A 14 12.77 5.43 21.61
N SER A 15 11.74 5.89 20.90
CA SER A 15 10.34 5.61 21.25
C SER A 15 9.92 4.20 20.84
N PRO A 16 9.30 3.41 21.74
CA PRO A 16 8.76 2.10 21.39
C PRO A 16 7.49 2.18 20.53
N TYR A 17 6.91 3.38 20.37
CA TYR A 17 5.62 3.59 19.71
C TYR A 17 5.76 4.05 18.24
N GLY A 18 6.94 3.94 17.64
CA GLY A 18 7.21 4.42 16.28
C GLY A 18 6.18 3.93 15.24
N ARG A 19 5.82 2.64 15.25
CA ARG A 19 4.81 2.09 14.33
C ARG A 19 3.41 2.69 14.55
N ILE A 20 3.04 3.00 15.79
CA ILE A 20 1.76 3.66 16.11
C ILE A 20 1.76 5.07 15.52
N TYR A 21 2.81 5.86 15.75
CA TYR A 21 2.92 7.22 15.21
C TYR A 21 2.92 7.23 13.68
N MET A 22 3.62 6.29 13.05
CA MET A 22 3.58 6.10 11.60
C MET A 22 2.15 5.82 11.12
N GLY A 23 1.41 4.95 11.80
CA GLY A 23 0.03 4.64 11.43
C GLY A 23 -0.89 5.85 11.53
N LEU A 24 -0.75 6.68 12.57
CA LEU A 24 -1.50 7.92 12.73
C LEU A 24 -1.27 8.91 11.57
N GLY A 25 -0.05 8.91 11.01
CA GLY A 25 0.30 9.77 9.87
C GLY A 25 -0.03 9.18 8.49
N PHE A 26 -0.46 7.92 8.38
CA PHE A 26 -0.58 7.27 7.08
C PHE A 26 -1.90 7.55 6.34
N GLY A 27 -2.96 7.95 7.06
CA GLY A 27 -4.31 8.14 6.51
C GLY A 27 -4.38 9.01 5.25
N ILE A 28 -3.45 9.96 5.10
CA ILE A 28 -3.34 10.85 3.93
C ILE A 28 -3.22 10.09 2.61
N ALA A 29 -2.58 8.91 2.59
CA ALA A 29 -2.26 8.19 1.37
C ALA A 29 -3.52 7.82 0.57
N LEU A 30 -4.44 7.05 1.17
CA LEU A 30 -5.69 6.66 0.50
C LEU A 30 -6.71 7.80 0.48
N SER A 31 -6.62 8.75 1.43
CA SER A 31 -7.50 9.93 1.43
C SER A 31 -7.33 10.74 0.14
N LEU A 32 -6.09 11.01 -0.26
CA LEU A 32 -5.82 11.73 -1.51
C LEU A 32 -6.30 10.97 -2.74
N VAL A 33 -6.10 9.65 -2.78
CA VAL A 33 -6.58 8.81 -3.90
C VAL A 33 -8.09 8.90 -4.05
N ILE A 34 -8.85 8.67 -2.96
CA ILE A 34 -10.31 8.68 -3.00
C ILE A 34 -10.85 10.09 -3.29
N MET A 35 -10.32 11.12 -2.63
CA MET A 35 -10.84 12.49 -2.81
C MET A 35 -10.49 13.10 -4.18
N SER A 36 -9.37 12.70 -4.79
CA SER A 36 -9.00 13.13 -6.14
C SER A 36 -9.64 12.31 -7.26
N GLY A 37 -10.26 11.17 -6.94
CA GLY A 37 -10.75 10.23 -7.94
C GLY A 37 -9.63 9.57 -8.75
N SER A 38 -8.47 9.36 -8.15
CA SER A 38 -7.32 8.73 -8.81
C SER A 38 -7.41 7.20 -8.79
N GLU A 39 -6.72 6.56 -9.73
CA GLU A 39 -6.67 5.10 -9.87
C GLU A 39 -5.60 4.46 -8.97
N LEU A 40 -5.99 3.42 -8.23
CA LEU A 40 -5.10 2.67 -7.34
C LEU A 40 -5.32 1.16 -7.51
N PHE A 41 -4.27 0.45 -7.93
CA PHE A 41 -4.31 -1.00 -8.18
C PHE A 41 -4.94 -1.80 -7.03
N THR A 42 -4.55 -1.49 -5.79
CA THR A 42 -5.00 -2.26 -4.61
C THR A 42 -6.48 -2.10 -4.34
N GLY A 43 -7.06 -0.90 -4.57
CA GLY A 43 -8.51 -0.68 -4.52
C GLY A 43 -9.25 -1.33 -5.69
N ASN A 44 -8.64 -1.33 -6.88
CA ASN A 44 -9.18 -1.94 -8.08
C ASN A 44 -9.34 -3.47 -7.95
N ASN A 45 -8.58 -4.12 -7.07
CA ASN A 45 -8.76 -5.55 -6.76
C ASN A 45 -10.20 -5.86 -6.30
N LEU A 46 -10.77 -5.04 -5.39
CA LEU A 46 -12.15 -5.19 -4.94
C LEU A 46 -13.13 -4.93 -6.09
N VAL A 47 -13.03 -3.75 -6.68
CA VAL A 47 -14.02 -3.24 -7.65
C VAL A 47 -14.10 -4.15 -8.87
N HIS A 48 -12.96 -4.58 -9.42
CA HIS A 48 -12.95 -5.38 -10.63
C HIS A 48 -13.30 -6.84 -10.36
N VAL A 49 -12.87 -7.45 -9.24
CA VAL A 49 -13.32 -8.82 -8.92
C VAL A 49 -14.84 -8.84 -8.74
N MET A 50 -15.42 -7.89 -8.02
CA MET A 50 -16.88 -7.78 -7.90
C MET A 50 -17.56 -7.56 -9.26
N GLY A 51 -17.03 -6.66 -10.09
CA GLY A 51 -17.58 -6.40 -11.43
C GLY A 51 -17.50 -7.59 -12.39
N ILE A 52 -16.45 -8.42 -12.28
CA ILE A 52 -16.33 -9.67 -13.05
C ILE A 52 -17.35 -10.70 -12.55
N LEU A 53 -17.48 -10.88 -11.23
CA LEU A 53 -18.44 -11.81 -10.63
C LEU A 53 -19.88 -11.43 -10.99
N ASP A 54 -20.20 -10.13 -11.00
CA ASP A 54 -21.49 -9.58 -11.42
C ASP A 54 -21.66 -9.46 -12.94
N LYS A 55 -20.69 -9.97 -13.73
CA LYS A 55 -20.69 -9.94 -15.21
C LYS A 55 -20.85 -8.55 -15.83
N LYS A 56 -20.49 -7.48 -15.10
CA LYS A 56 -20.50 -6.09 -15.59
C LYS A 56 -19.27 -5.76 -16.42
N ILE A 57 -18.15 -6.45 -16.17
CA ILE A 57 -16.92 -6.35 -16.94
C ILE A 57 -16.38 -7.75 -17.23
N THR A 58 -15.55 -7.89 -18.27
CA THR A 58 -14.88 -9.15 -18.57
C THR A 58 -13.59 -9.31 -17.75
N LEU A 59 -13.08 -10.54 -17.66
CA LEU A 59 -11.76 -10.79 -17.07
C LEU A 59 -10.64 -10.04 -17.80
N LEU A 60 -10.78 -9.83 -19.12
CA LEU A 60 -9.83 -9.08 -19.92
C LEU A 60 -9.83 -7.60 -19.55
N ASP A 61 -11.01 -7.01 -19.31
CA ASP A 61 -11.13 -5.61 -18.89
C ASP A 61 -10.48 -5.41 -17.51
N GLY A 62 -10.75 -6.32 -16.56
CA GLY A 62 -10.10 -6.34 -15.26
C GLY A 62 -8.57 -6.47 -15.38
N GLY A 63 -8.10 -7.42 -16.19
CA GLY A 63 -6.68 -7.64 -16.48
C GLY A 63 -5.97 -6.40 -17.03
N LYS A 64 -6.58 -5.72 -18.00
CA LYS A 64 -6.05 -4.48 -18.57
C LYS A 64 -5.98 -3.37 -17.52
N SER A 65 -7.06 -3.17 -16.76
CA SER A 65 -7.11 -2.13 -15.72
C SER A 65 -6.08 -2.38 -14.62
N TRP A 66 -5.94 -3.62 -14.15
CA TRP A 66 -4.90 -3.99 -13.18
C TRP A 66 -3.49 -3.73 -13.72
N GLY A 67 -3.21 -4.11 -14.97
CA GLY A 67 -1.91 -3.84 -15.59
C GLY A 67 -1.60 -2.35 -15.70
N ILE A 68 -2.53 -1.55 -16.23
CA ILE A 68 -2.36 -0.10 -16.41
C ILE A 68 -2.20 0.60 -15.06
N SER A 69 -3.07 0.31 -14.10
CA SER A 69 -3.01 0.93 -12.77
C SER A 69 -1.73 0.57 -12.02
N TYR A 70 -1.29 -0.70 -12.06
CA TYR A 70 -0.04 -1.11 -11.41
C TYR A 70 1.18 -0.41 -12.02
N VAL A 71 1.28 -0.35 -13.35
CA VAL A 71 2.38 0.33 -14.04
C VAL A 71 2.33 1.84 -13.78
N GLY A 72 1.16 2.46 -13.87
CA GLY A 72 0.98 3.89 -13.57
C GLY A 72 1.35 4.23 -12.12
N ASN A 73 0.92 3.39 -11.16
CA ASN A 73 1.31 3.52 -9.76
C ASN A 73 2.83 3.36 -9.59
N PHE A 74 3.46 2.40 -10.26
CA PHE A 74 4.92 2.21 -10.20
C PHE A 74 5.69 3.41 -10.76
N ILE A 75 5.29 3.93 -11.93
CA ILE A 75 5.88 5.14 -12.52
C ILE A 75 5.71 6.33 -11.57
N GLY A 76 4.51 6.53 -11.02
CA GLY A 76 4.24 7.60 -10.04
C GLY A 76 5.11 7.46 -8.79
N SER A 77 5.29 6.24 -8.28
CA SER A 77 6.17 5.95 -7.15
C SER A 77 7.64 6.25 -7.45
N ILE A 78 8.12 5.96 -8.66
CA ILE A 78 9.48 6.31 -9.08
C ILE A 78 9.65 7.83 -9.12
N VAL A 79 8.71 8.55 -9.76
CA VAL A 79 8.75 10.00 -9.87
C VAL A 79 8.74 10.65 -8.49
N ILE A 80 7.78 10.30 -7.63
CA ILE A 80 7.67 10.87 -6.28
C ILE A 80 8.85 10.48 -5.40
N GLY A 81 9.34 9.24 -5.48
CA GLY A 81 10.51 8.79 -4.74
C GLY A 81 11.77 9.54 -5.15
N THR A 82 11.99 9.73 -6.45
CA THR A 82 13.12 10.51 -6.98
C THR A 82 13.03 11.97 -6.58
N LEU A 83 11.85 12.59 -6.70
CA LEU A 83 11.66 13.99 -6.26
C LEU A 83 11.97 14.16 -4.76
N PHE A 84 11.60 13.18 -3.93
CA PHE A 84 11.92 13.20 -2.51
C PHE A 84 13.40 12.95 -2.23
N TYR A 85 14.07 12.09 -2.99
CA TYR A 85 15.52 11.93 -2.91
C TYR A 85 16.24 13.26 -3.21
N MET A 86 15.81 13.97 -4.25
CA MET A 86 16.37 15.26 -4.67
C MET A 86 16.16 16.40 -3.67
N THR A 87 15.42 16.21 -2.58
CA THR A 87 15.34 17.20 -1.49
C THR A 87 16.56 17.17 -0.55
N GLY A 88 17.53 16.28 -0.81
CA GLY A 88 18.77 16.20 -0.04
C GLY A 88 18.65 15.33 1.21
N ILE A 89 17.94 14.20 1.12
CA ILE A 89 17.78 13.27 2.25
C ILE A 89 18.96 12.32 2.47
N GLU A 90 19.94 12.33 1.55
CA GLU A 90 21.12 11.49 1.64
C GLU A 90 21.99 11.85 2.85
N GLY A 91 22.46 10.83 3.58
CA GLY A 91 23.26 11.00 4.79
C GLY A 91 22.51 11.56 6.01
N ASN A 92 21.19 11.75 5.93
CA ASN A 92 20.38 12.16 7.08
C ASN A 92 19.56 11.00 7.64
N ALA A 93 19.06 11.17 8.87
CA ALA A 93 18.37 10.13 9.60
C ALA A 93 17.06 9.63 8.93
N VAL A 94 16.44 10.43 8.05
CA VAL A 94 15.26 9.98 7.28
C VAL A 94 15.72 9.06 6.15
N GLY A 95 16.81 9.41 5.45
CA GLY A 95 17.43 8.55 4.45
C GLY A 95 17.83 7.19 5.03
N ASP A 96 18.56 7.21 6.14
CA ASP A 96 19.00 5.99 6.84
C ASP A 96 17.82 5.11 7.25
N PHE A 97 16.75 5.72 7.76
CA PHE A 97 15.53 4.99 8.13
C PHE A 97 14.84 4.36 6.91
N VAL A 98 14.81 5.04 5.77
CA VAL A 98 14.25 4.49 4.52
C VAL A 98 15.06 3.28 4.05
N VAL A 99 16.39 3.35 4.11
CA VAL A 99 17.27 2.23 3.75
C VAL A 99 17.04 1.05 4.69
N GLN A 100 16.99 1.28 6.01
CA GLN A 100 16.70 0.25 7.01
C GLN A 100 15.34 -0.43 6.77
N VAL A 101 14.29 0.36 6.54
CA VAL A 101 12.94 -0.18 6.25
C VAL A 101 12.94 -0.96 4.94
N SER A 102 13.67 -0.49 3.93
CA SER A 102 13.80 -1.17 2.64
C SER A 102 14.47 -2.53 2.81
N GLU A 103 15.59 -2.58 3.52
CA GLU A 103 16.35 -3.81 3.78
C GLU A 103 15.47 -4.87 4.48
N VAL A 104 14.79 -4.49 5.56
CA VAL A 104 13.91 -5.42 6.30
C VAL A 104 12.81 -5.97 5.40
N LYS A 105 12.19 -5.13 4.57
CA LYS A 105 11.10 -5.54 3.69
C LYS A 105 11.55 -6.41 2.52
N MET A 106 12.69 -6.09 1.91
CA MET A 106 13.25 -6.83 0.76
C MET A 106 13.74 -8.23 1.13
N ASN A 107 14.05 -8.47 2.41
CA ASN A 107 14.59 -9.73 2.91
C ASN A 107 13.59 -10.56 3.73
N GLY A 108 12.31 -10.15 3.75
CA GLY A 108 11.23 -10.94 4.36
C GLY A 108 10.96 -12.25 3.60
N SER A 109 10.48 -13.27 4.30
CA SER A 109 10.12 -14.54 3.66
C SER A 109 8.87 -14.41 2.79
N PHE A 110 8.78 -15.19 1.71
CA PHE A 110 7.64 -15.14 0.78
C PHE A 110 6.30 -15.33 1.51
N ILE A 111 6.20 -16.33 2.39
CA ILE A 111 4.97 -16.67 3.11
C ILE A 111 4.55 -15.52 4.03
N GLU A 112 5.49 -14.96 4.80
CA GLU A 112 5.21 -13.84 5.68
C GLU A 112 4.70 -12.62 4.91
N LEU A 113 5.39 -12.24 3.83
CA LEU A 113 5.03 -11.09 3.00
C LEU A 113 3.69 -11.29 2.31
N PHE A 114 3.39 -12.50 1.86
CA PHE A 114 2.12 -12.85 1.24
C PHE A 114 0.95 -12.66 2.21
N PHE A 115 1.02 -13.19 3.43
CA PHE A 115 -0.05 -13.05 4.42
C PHE A 115 -0.18 -11.62 4.96
N LYS A 116 0.94 -10.90 5.14
CA LYS A 116 0.90 -9.45 5.43
C LYS A 116 0.21 -8.67 4.29
N GLY A 117 0.42 -9.07 3.04
CA GLY A 117 -0.27 -8.52 1.88
C GLY A 117 -1.79 -8.77 1.90
N ILE A 118 -2.22 -9.97 2.28
CA ILE A 118 -3.65 -10.31 2.41
C ILE A 118 -4.33 -9.38 3.42
N LEU A 119 -3.80 -9.32 4.64
CA LEU A 119 -4.39 -8.52 5.72
C LEU A 119 -4.40 -7.02 5.38
N CYS A 120 -3.33 -6.52 4.76
CA CYS A 120 -3.27 -5.14 4.30
C CYS A 120 -4.43 -4.82 3.36
N ASN A 121 -4.63 -5.62 2.31
CA ASN A 121 -5.59 -5.22 1.28
C ASN A 121 -7.05 -5.54 1.62
N ILE A 122 -7.31 -6.40 2.61
CA ILE A 122 -8.63 -6.46 3.25
C ILE A 122 -8.99 -5.08 3.83
N LEU A 123 -8.07 -4.45 4.57
CA LEU A 123 -8.32 -3.16 5.20
C LEU A 123 -8.39 -2.01 4.18
N VAL A 124 -7.49 -1.99 3.19
CA VAL A 124 -7.53 -0.98 2.11
C VAL A 124 -8.82 -1.07 1.31
N CYS A 125 -9.23 -2.27 0.89
CA CYS A 125 -10.47 -2.44 0.15
C CYS A 125 -11.71 -2.17 1.00
N LEU A 126 -11.67 -2.43 2.32
CA LEU A 126 -12.75 -2.04 3.22
C LEU A 126 -12.89 -0.51 3.31
N ALA A 127 -11.78 0.23 3.32
CA ALA A 127 -11.80 1.69 3.23
C ALA A 127 -12.40 2.18 1.90
N VAL A 128 -12.04 1.56 0.77
CA VAL A 128 -12.63 1.86 -0.54
C VAL A 128 -14.15 1.58 -0.53
N LEU A 129 -14.56 0.41 -0.07
CA LEU A 129 -15.97 0.01 0.00
C LEU A 129 -16.79 0.98 0.86
N THR A 130 -16.28 1.34 2.03
CA THR A 130 -16.94 2.28 2.93
C THR A 130 -16.99 3.68 2.32
N SER A 131 -15.99 4.09 1.54
CA SER A 131 -16.04 5.36 0.82
C SER A 131 -17.11 5.42 -0.27
N ILE A 132 -17.43 4.28 -0.90
CA ILE A 132 -18.52 4.16 -1.88
C ILE A 132 -19.88 4.22 -1.16
N LYS A 133 -19.98 3.58 0.02
CA LYS A 133 -21.23 3.51 0.80
C LYS A 133 -21.58 4.81 1.50
N LEU A 134 -20.58 5.53 2.01
CA LEU A 134 -20.79 6.71 2.87
C LEU A 134 -21.06 7.97 2.03
N LYS A 135 -22.06 8.76 2.46
CA LYS A 135 -22.45 10.01 1.80
C LYS A 135 -21.70 11.25 2.31
N SER A 136 -21.06 11.18 3.47
CA SER A 136 -20.32 12.29 4.08
C SER A 136 -18.82 12.15 3.82
N GLU A 137 -18.19 13.17 3.25
CA GLU A 137 -16.74 13.18 2.99
C GLU A 137 -15.93 12.98 4.27
N SER A 138 -16.32 13.63 5.37
CA SER A 138 -15.68 13.43 6.68
C SER A 138 -15.79 11.97 7.14
N GLY A 139 -16.93 11.32 6.91
CA GLY A 139 -17.12 9.90 7.22
C GLY A 139 -16.18 9.00 6.41
N LYS A 140 -15.98 9.30 5.12
CA LYS A 140 -15.02 8.57 4.26
C LYS A 140 -13.59 8.71 4.79
N LEU A 141 -13.18 9.94 5.12
CA LEU A 141 -11.84 10.22 5.65
C LEU A 141 -11.59 9.51 6.99
N ILE A 142 -12.59 9.46 7.88
CA ILE A 142 -12.50 8.74 9.16
C ILE A 142 -12.30 7.23 8.94
N MET A 143 -13.07 6.62 8.03
CA MET A 143 -12.92 5.18 7.75
C MET A 143 -11.58 4.86 7.10
N ILE A 144 -11.13 5.71 6.15
CA ILE A 144 -9.80 5.61 5.55
C ILE A 144 -8.73 5.67 6.65
N PHE A 145 -8.81 6.66 7.54
CA PHE A 145 -7.87 6.81 8.66
C PHE A 145 -7.81 5.53 9.51
N TRP A 146 -8.95 5.00 9.97
CA TRP A 146 -8.96 3.81 10.82
C TRP A 146 -8.38 2.58 10.15
N CYS A 147 -8.73 2.32 8.89
CA CYS A 147 -8.22 1.18 8.14
C CYS A 147 -6.70 1.29 7.89
N LEU A 148 -6.22 2.49 7.53
CA LEU A 148 -4.80 2.73 7.26
C LEU A 148 -3.96 2.71 8.54
N PHE A 149 -4.48 3.28 9.63
CA PHE A 149 -3.86 3.19 10.95
C PHE A 149 -3.65 1.73 11.35
N ALA A 150 -4.70 0.92 11.27
CA ALA A 150 -4.65 -0.48 11.69
C ALA A 150 -3.58 -1.29 10.94
N PHE A 151 -3.50 -1.18 9.60
CA PHE A 151 -2.55 -2.02 8.86
C PHE A 151 -1.10 -1.55 9.02
N ILE A 152 -0.85 -0.24 9.16
CA ILE A 152 0.52 0.26 9.39
C ILE A 152 0.98 -0.06 10.81
N ALA A 153 0.15 0.20 11.82
CA ALA A 153 0.52 -0.05 13.21
C ALA A 153 0.80 -1.53 13.48
N THR A 154 0.10 -2.42 12.77
CA THR A 154 0.31 -3.88 12.87
C THR A 154 1.43 -4.41 11.95
N GLY A 155 1.99 -3.58 11.05
CA GLY A 155 3.13 -3.95 10.21
C GLY A 155 2.78 -4.79 8.98
N MET A 156 1.62 -4.53 8.38
CA MET A 156 1.17 -5.18 7.14
C MET A 156 1.83 -4.56 5.89
N GLU A 157 1.75 -5.25 4.75
CA GLU A 157 2.49 -4.89 3.54
C GLU A 157 1.57 -4.42 2.41
N HIS A 158 1.86 -3.22 1.88
CA HIS A 158 1.11 -2.63 0.77
C HIS A 158 2.02 -2.46 -0.44
N SER A 159 1.74 -3.19 -1.53
CA SER A 159 2.60 -3.22 -2.72
C SER A 159 2.91 -1.82 -3.27
N ILE A 160 1.90 -0.97 -3.45
CA ILE A 160 2.10 0.37 -4.01
C ILE A 160 2.86 1.31 -3.06
N ALA A 161 2.71 1.12 -1.74
CA ALA A 161 3.45 1.95 -0.79
C ALA A 161 4.93 1.56 -0.77
N ASN A 162 5.20 0.25 -0.88
CA ASN A 162 6.54 -0.30 -0.96
C ASN A 162 7.29 0.20 -2.21
N MET A 163 6.62 0.40 -3.35
CA MET A 163 7.26 0.93 -4.56
C MET A 163 7.98 2.25 -4.32
N THR A 164 7.35 3.20 -3.61
CA THR A 164 8.00 4.49 -3.29
C THR A 164 9.13 4.32 -2.29
N ILE A 165 8.95 3.48 -1.27
CA ILE A 165 9.99 3.20 -0.26
C ILE A 165 11.23 2.61 -0.93
N PHE A 166 11.05 1.62 -1.79
CA PHE A 166 12.14 0.94 -2.49
C PHE A 166 12.80 1.80 -3.56
N THR A 167 12.04 2.66 -4.24
CA THR A 167 12.62 3.66 -5.15
C THR A 167 13.63 4.52 -4.38
N ILE A 168 13.22 5.08 -3.24
CA ILE A 168 14.10 5.93 -2.43
C ILE A 168 15.27 5.11 -1.88
N GLY A 169 15.01 3.92 -1.34
CA GLY A 169 16.06 3.05 -0.78
C GLY A 169 17.13 2.65 -1.79
N LEU A 170 16.78 2.46 -3.07
CA LEU A 170 17.73 2.15 -4.15
C LEU A 170 18.48 3.37 -4.68
N LEU A 171 17.98 4.59 -4.48
CA LEU A 171 18.65 5.83 -4.89
C LEU A 171 19.67 6.31 -3.86
N LEU A 172 19.44 6.02 -2.58
CA LEU A 172 20.35 6.34 -1.48
C LEU A 172 21.55 5.40 -1.45
N GLU A 173 22.61 5.74 -0.73
CA GLU A 173 23.66 4.78 -0.37
C GLU A 173 23.05 3.64 0.47
N HIS A 174 23.26 2.39 0.07
CA HIS A 174 22.61 1.23 0.67
C HIS A 174 23.50 -0.02 0.66
N PRO A 175 23.31 -0.95 1.61
CA PRO A 175 24.03 -2.23 1.63
C PRO A 175 23.55 -3.16 0.50
N GLU A 176 24.34 -4.17 0.15
CA GLU A 176 24.00 -5.15 -0.91
C GLU A 176 22.68 -5.90 -0.67
N THR A 177 22.21 -5.96 0.57
CA THR A 177 20.92 -6.53 0.99
C THR A 177 19.72 -5.71 0.50
N VAL A 178 19.91 -4.45 0.12
CA VAL A 178 18.95 -3.62 -0.63
C VAL A 178 19.32 -3.73 -2.10
N SER A 179 18.42 -4.27 -2.92
CA SER A 179 18.72 -4.54 -4.32
C SER A 179 17.47 -4.59 -5.18
N VAL A 180 17.66 -4.46 -6.49
CA VAL A 180 16.58 -4.67 -7.47
C VAL A 180 15.98 -6.07 -7.35
N LEU A 181 16.79 -7.09 -7.05
CA LEU A 181 16.27 -8.44 -6.77
C LEU A 181 15.42 -8.45 -5.49
N GLY A 182 15.84 -7.73 -4.46
CA GLY A 182 15.08 -7.53 -3.22
C GLY A 182 13.71 -6.89 -3.45
N VAL A 183 13.62 -5.94 -4.38
CA VAL A 183 12.33 -5.34 -4.81
C VAL A 183 11.37 -6.43 -5.29
N PHE A 184 11.81 -7.31 -6.19
CA PHE A 184 10.97 -8.38 -6.72
C PHE A 184 10.62 -9.43 -5.64
N LYS A 185 11.58 -9.78 -4.78
CA LYS A 185 11.35 -10.70 -3.64
C LYS A 185 10.26 -10.18 -2.69
N ASN A 186 10.08 -8.86 -2.59
CA ASN A 186 9.00 -8.28 -1.82
C ASN A 186 7.72 -8.03 -2.62
N LEU A 187 7.80 -7.31 -3.73
CA LEU A 187 6.61 -6.85 -4.46
C LEU A 187 5.78 -8.02 -4.99
N ILE A 188 6.40 -9.12 -5.43
CA ILE A 188 5.66 -10.29 -5.93
C ILE A 188 4.73 -10.89 -4.85
N PRO A 189 5.23 -11.40 -3.70
CA PRO A 189 4.34 -11.95 -2.68
C PRO A 189 3.36 -10.92 -2.13
N VAL A 190 3.77 -9.67 -1.93
CA VAL A 190 2.89 -8.63 -1.40
C VAL A 190 1.76 -8.29 -2.38
N THR A 191 2.05 -8.16 -3.68
CA THR A 191 1.02 -7.90 -4.71
C THR A 191 0.06 -9.07 -4.84
N LEU A 192 0.55 -10.31 -4.83
CA LEU A 192 -0.30 -11.51 -4.83
C LEU A 192 -1.19 -11.55 -3.58
N GLY A 193 -0.61 -11.30 -2.41
CA GLY A 193 -1.35 -11.22 -1.16
C GLY A 193 -2.41 -10.12 -1.19
N ASN A 194 -2.06 -8.93 -1.68
CA ASN A 194 -3.00 -7.83 -1.83
C ASN A 194 -4.17 -8.22 -2.76
N PHE A 195 -3.91 -8.87 -3.89
CA PHE A 195 -4.96 -9.34 -4.80
C PHE A 195 -5.91 -10.33 -4.11
N VAL A 196 -5.35 -11.33 -3.41
CA VAL A 196 -6.14 -12.32 -2.67
C VAL A 196 -6.99 -11.66 -1.58
N GLY A 197 -6.40 -10.78 -0.75
CA GLY A 197 -7.10 -10.12 0.34
C GLY A 197 -8.23 -9.20 -0.11
N GLY A 198 -7.94 -8.31 -1.05
CA GLY A 198 -8.91 -7.31 -1.52
C GLY A 198 -9.94 -7.88 -2.49
N GLY A 199 -9.48 -8.65 -3.49
CA GLY A 199 -10.33 -9.18 -4.54
C GLY A 199 -11.08 -10.44 -4.12
N LEU A 200 -10.33 -11.52 -3.82
CA LEU A 200 -10.94 -12.83 -3.59
C LEU A 200 -11.64 -12.93 -2.24
N ILE A 201 -10.99 -12.49 -1.16
CA ILE A 201 -11.56 -12.58 0.19
C ILE A 201 -12.64 -11.52 0.37
N LEU A 202 -12.29 -10.23 0.34
CA LEU A 202 -13.27 -9.18 0.62
C LEU A 202 -14.31 -9.05 -0.51
N GLY A 203 -13.86 -8.88 -1.75
CA GLY A 203 -14.76 -8.74 -2.91
C GLY A 203 -15.64 -9.95 -3.16
N GLY A 204 -15.08 -11.15 -3.08
CA GLY A 204 -15.85 -12.40 -3.17
C GLY A 204 -16.92 -12.48 -2.06
N SER A 205 -16.54 -12.23 -0.81
CA SER A 205 -17.48 -12.29 0.33
C SER A 205 -18.64 -11.29 0.18
N TYR A 206 -18.34 -10.04 -0.19
CA TYR A 206 -19.38 -9.01 -0.37
C TYR A 206 -20.28 -9.29 -1.56
N TYR A 207 -19.75 -9.83 -2.66
CA TYR A 207 -20.56 -10.27 -3.80
C TYR A 207 -21.56 -11.36 -3.39
N PHE A 208 -21.10 -12.42 -2.71
CA PHE A 208 -22.00 -13.52 -2.32
C PHE A 208 -23.03 -13.11 -1.27
N MET A 209 -22.70 -12.17 -0.39
CA MET A 209 -23.64 -11.63 0.59
C MET A 209 -24.70 -10.71 -0.05
N GLY A 210 -24.33 -9.98 -1.10
CA GLY A 210 -25.19 -8.99 -1.75
C GLY A 210 -26.04 -9.53 -2.90
N ARG A 211 -25.84 -10.77 -3.35
CA ARG A 211 -26.63 -11.34 -4.45
C ARG A 211 -28.02 -11.74 -3.98
N ASP A 212 -29.05 -11.34 -4.73
CA ASP A 212 -30.36 -11.99 -4.64
C ASP A 212 -30.23 -13.44 -5.13
N LYS A 213 -30.90 -14.37 -4.44
CA LYS A 213 -30.78 -15.82 -4.71
C LYS A 213 -31.28 -16.22 -6.09
#